data_AF-A0A363U317-F1
#
_entry.id   AF-A0A363U317-F1
#
_cell.length_a   1.000
_cell.length_b   1.000
_cell.length_c   1.000
_cell.angle_alpha   90.00
_cell.angle_beta   90.00
_cell.angle_gamma   90.00
#
_symmetry.space_group_name_H-M   'P 1'
#
loop_
_entity.id
_entity.type
_entity.pdbx_description
1 polymer ?
#
loop_
_entity_poly.entity_id
_entity_poly.type
_entity_poly.pdbx_seq_one_letter_code
_entity_poly.pdbx_strand_id
1 'polypeptide(L)'
;MDRYLVESPHDAGDCDAIIKEIHAAGYLHHFEWGCHDGEHCGWAIIETDNREHARQIVPWRIRDKARIVKLETFGTANKTHSK
;
A
#
# COMPACT_ATOMS: atom_id res chain seq x y z
N MET A 1 -6.59 -12.77 -10.14
CA MET A 1 -5.78 -11.64 -9.63
C MET A 1 -5.50 -11.92 -8.16
N ASP A 2 -4.29 -11.62 -7.71
CA ASP A 2 -3.90 -11.75 -6.31
C ASP A 2 -4.22 -10.45 -5.56
N ARG A 3 -4.55 -10.57 -4.27
CA ARG A 3 -4.73 -9.42 -3.38
C ARG A 3 -3.39 -9.02 -2.77
N TYR A 4 -3.10 -7.73 -2.74
CA TYR A 4 -1.90 -7.19 -2.11
C TYR A 4 -2.25 -6.04 -1.18
N LEU A 5 -1.65 -6.02 0.02
CA LEU A 5 -1.53 -4.82 0.84
C LEU A 5 -0.31 -4.03 0.34
N VAL A 6 -0.56 -2.77 0.04
CA VAL A 6 0.45 -1.78 -0.33
C VAL A 6 0.60 -0.82 0.84
N GLU A 7 1.82 -0.74 1.35
CA GLU A 7 2.22 0.24 2.36
C GLU A 7 3.14 1.26 1.72
N SER A 8 2.81 2.54 1.86
CA SER A 8 3.55 3.67 1.29
C SER A 8 4.15 4.57 2.40
N PRO A 9 5.12 4.07 3.18
CA PRO A 9 5.78 4.87 4.21
C PRO A 9 6.55 6.03 3.55
N HIS A 10 6.49 7.19 4.21
CA HIS A 10 7.11 8.43 3.77
C HIS A 10 7.54 9.26 4.98
N ASP A 11 8.34 10.30 4.73
CA ASP A 11 8.83 11.15 5.81
C ASP A 11 7.75 12.20 6.19
N ALA A 12 7.75 12.65 7.44
CA ALA A 12 6.76 13.59 7.96
C ALA A 12 6.62 14.88 7.13
N GLY A 13 7.75 15.38 6.61
CA GLY A 13 7.79 16.57 5.76
C GLY A 13 7.19 16.37 4.36
N ASP A 14 6.95 15.13 3.95
CA ASP A 14 6.49 14.79 2.60
C ASP A 14 5.00 14.47 2.52
N CYS A 15 4.28 14.36 3.65
CA CYS A 15 2.87 13.91 3.67
C CYS A 15 1.98 14.62 2.64
N ASP A 16 1.97 15.96 2.65
CA ASP A 16 1.14 16.74 1.73
C ASP A 16 1.53 16.53 0.26
N ALA A 17 2.82 16.39 -0.01
CA ALA A 17 3.33 16.19 -1.37
C ALA A 17 2.93 14.81 -1.89
N ILE A 18 3.04 13.77 -1.06
CA ILE A 18 2.67 12.39 -1.40
C ILE A 18 1.17 12.25 -1.59
N ILE A 19 0.35 12.81 -0.70
CA ILE A 19 -1.12 12.79 -0.83
C ILE A 19 -1.55 13.45 -2.14
N LYS A 20 -0.96 14.61 -2.48
CA LYS A 20 -1.25 15.31 -3.75
C LYS A 20 -0.83 14.51 -4.97
N GLU A 21 0.32 13.84 -4.93
CA GLU A 21 0.81 13.01 -6.04
C GLU A 21 -0.10 11.78 -6.24
N ILE A 22 -0.50 11.11 -5.16
CA ILE A 22 -1.45 9.98 -5.21
C ILE A 22 -2.83 10.44 -5.71
N HIS A 23 -3.28 11.63 -5.33
CA HIS A 23 -4.51 12.24 -5.87
C HIS A 23 -4.41 12.55 -7.36
N ALA A 24 -3.30 13.14 -7.81
CA ALA A 24 -3.08 13.42 -9.22
C ALA A 24 -3.01 12.14 -10.08
N ALA A 25 -2.52 11.04 -9.51
CA ALA A 25 -2.53 9.72 -10.13
C ALA A 25 -3.91 9.04 -10.14
N GLY A 26 -4.92 9.63 -9.49
CA GLY A 26 -6.28 9.09 -9.42
C GLY A 26 -6.46 7.99 -8.35
N TYR A 27 -5.50 7.81 -7.45
CA TYR A 27 -5.51 6.72 -6.47
C TYR A 27 -5.91 7.13 -5.04
N LEU A 28 -6.17 8.41 -4.77
CA LEU A 28 -6.40 8.92 -3.41
C LEU A 28 -7.44 8.11 -2.62
N HIS A 29 -8.57 7.79 -3.25
CA HIS A 29 -9.70 7.10 -2.60
C HIS A 29 -9.47 5.59 -2.42
N HIS A 30 -8.36 5.05 -2.91
CA HIS A 30 -7.96 3.67 -2.66
C HIS A 30 -7.02 3.53 -1.47
N PHE A 31 -6.55 4.66 -0.92
CA PHE A 31 -5.65 4.70 0.22
C PHE A 31 -6.36 5.14 1.50
N GLU A 32 -6.06 4.43 2.58
CA GLU A 32 -6.28 4.85 3.96
C GLU A 32 -4.99 5.49 4.49
N TRP A 33 -5.09 6.51 5.35
CA TRP A 33 -3.96 7.36 5.73
C TRP A 33 -3.76 7.45 7.24
N GLY A 34 -2.52 7.28 7.69
CA GLY A 34 -2.14 7.41 9.10
C GLY A 34 -1.61 8.79 9.49
N CYS A 35 -1.42 9.70 8.51
CA CYS A 35 -0.60 10.90 8.71
C CYS A 35 -1.07 11.79 9.88
N HIS A 36 -2.38 11.91 10.09
CA HIS A 36 -2.94 12.69 11.20
C HIS A 36 -2.85 12.00 12.57
N ASP A 37 -2.61 10.69 12.59
CA ASP A 37 -2.37 9.88 13.79
C ASP A 37 -0.86 9.77 14.12
N GLY A 38 0.00 10.43 13.33
CA GLY A 38 1.46 10.38 13.47
C GLY A 38 2.13 9.23 12.73
N GLU A 39 1.36 8.40 12.03
CA GLU A 39 1.91 7.33 11.18
C GLU A 39 2.02 7.83 9.74
N HIS A 40 3.23 8.17 9.31
CA HIS A 40 3.50 8.73 7.98
C HIS A 40 3.49 7.63 6.90
N CYS A 41 2.33 7.00 6.72
CA CYS A 41 2.11 5.89 5.80
C CYS A 41 0.68 5.95 5.23
N GLY A 42 0.55 5.55 3.97
CA GLY A 42 -0.73 5.20 3.37
C GLY A 42 -0.84 3.68 3.17
N TRP A 43 -2.05 3.15 3.25
CA TRP A 43 -2.34 1.74 3.00
C TRP A 43 -3.40 1.58 1.92
N ALA A 44 -3.18 0.68 0.97
CA ALA A 44 -4.19 0.28 0.00
C ALA A 44 -4.25 -1.24 -0.11
N ILE A 45 -5.44 -1.80 -0.31
CA ILE A 45 -5.59 -3.19 -0.72
C ILE A 45 -6.05 -3.21 -2.17
N ILE A 46 -5.26 -3.84 -3.04
CA ILE A 46 -5.55 -3.90 -4.48
C ILE A 46 -5.47 -5.32 -5.02
N GLU A 47 -6.15 -5.55 -6.14
CA GLU A 47 -6.10 -6.79 -6.90
C GLU A 47 -5.31 -6.58 -8.19
N THR A 48 -4.30 -7.41 -8.43
CA THR A 48 -3.48 -7.34 -9.64
C THR A 48 -2.81 -8.67 -9.95
N ASP A 49 -2.20 -8.78 -11.13
CA ASP A 49 -1.59 -10.01 -11.61
C ASP A 49 -0.26 -10.35 -10.91
N ASN A 50 0.47 -9.33 -10.45
CA ASN A 50 1.77 -9.52 -9.82
C ASN A 50 2.14 -8.41 -8.83
N ARG A 51 3.11 -8.70 -7.95
CA ARG A 51 3.63 -7.78 -6.93
C ARG A 51 4.14 -6.46 -7.51
N GLU A 52 4.77 -6.47 -8.68
CA GLU A 52 5.36 -5.26 -9.27
C GLU A 52 4.29 -4.30 -9.78
N HIS A 53 3.19 -4.80 -10.34
CA HIS A 53 2.03 -3.98 -10.68
C HIS A 53 1.44 -3.33 -9.43
N ALA A 54 1.38 -4.06 -8.31
CA ALA A 54 0.89 -3.48 -7.06
C ALA A 54 1.78 -2.34 -6.56
N ARG A 55 3.09 -2.45 -6.79
CA ARG A 55 4.05 -1.39 -6.44
C ARG A 55 3.88 -0.11 -7.26
N GLN A 56 3.32 -0.19 -8.48
CA GLN A 56 3.22 0.97 -9.37
C GLN A 56 2.22 2.03 -8.89
N ILE A 57 1.26 1.68 -8.03
CA ILE A 57 0.30 2.66 -7.48
C ILE A 57 0.98 3.65 -6.52
N VAL A 58 2.18 3.30 -6.03
CA VAL A 58 2.97 4.15 -5.14
C VAL A 58 3.80 5.15 -5.97
N PRO A 59 3.81 6.45 -5.62
CA PRO A 59 4.69 7.46 -6.20
C PRO A 59 6.14 7.04 -6.30
N TRP A 60 6.81 7.40 -7.40
CA TRP A 60 8.19 6.96 -7.67
C TRP A 60 9.17 7.32 -6.55
N ARG A 61 8.97 8.48 -5.90
CA ARG A 61 9.85 9.02 -4.84
C ARG A 61 9.87 8.20 -3.55
N ILE A 62 8.81 7.45 -3.28
CA ILE A 62 8.69 6.61 -2.07
C ILE A 62 8.46 5.14 -2.43
N ARG A 63 8.56 4.80 -3.71
CA ARG A 63 8.30 3.45 -4.22
C ARG A 63 9.34 2.46 -3.73
N ASP A 64 10.58 2.89 -3.55
CA ASP A 64 11.64 2.07 -2.97
C ASP A 64 11.35 1.72 -1.50
N LYS A 65 10.76 2.65 -0.75
CA LYS A 65 10.33 2.47 0.65
C LYS A 65 9.05 1.63 0.78
N ALA A 66 8.28 1.46 -0.29
CA ALA A 66 7.01 0.75 -0.28
C ALA A 66 7.16 -0.74 0.09
N ARG A 67 6.25 -1.25 0.93
CA ARG A 67 6.14 -2.67 1.24
C ARG A 67 4.90 -3.26 0.56
N ILE A 68 5.11 -4.36 -0.18
CA ILE A 68 4.05 -5.03 -0.94
C ILE A 68 3.86 -6.45 -0.42
N VAL A 69 2.78 -6.67 0.32
CA VAL A 69 2.47 -7.94 0.99
C VAL A 69 1.35 -8.64 0.23
N LYS A 70 1.60 -9.86 -0.26
CA LYS A 70 0.53 -10.68 -0.83
C LYS A 70 -0.39 -11.16 0.29
N LEU A 71 -1.69 -10.96 0.12
CA LEU A 71 -2.71 -11.31 1.10
C LEU A 71 -3.36 -12.62 0.72
N GLU A 72 -3.76 -13.37 1.73
CA GLU A 72 -4.62 -14.54 1.61
C GLU A 72 -5.70 -14.51 2.71
N THR A 73 -6.83 -15.15 2.43
CA THR A 73 -7.90 -15.32 3.42
C THR A 73 -7.96 -16.78 3.85
N PHE A 74 -8.03 -17.01 5.16
CA PHE A 74 -8.21 -18.34 5.73
C PHE A 74 -9.69 -18.57 6.05
N GLY A 75 -10.29 -19.62 5.45
CA GLY A 75 -11.67 -20.01 5.72
C GLY A 75 -11.85 -20.82 7.02
N THR A 76 -10.76 -21.35 7.56
CA THR A 76 -10.71 -22.08 8.84
C THR A 76 -9.39 -21.76 9.54
N ALA A 77 -9.39 -21.72 10.87
CA ALA A 77 -8.21 -21.38 11.67
C ALA A 77 -7.09 -22.45 11.61
N ASN A 78 -7.38 -23.66 11.11
CA ASN A 78 -6.46 -24.80 11.09
C ASN A 78 -5.61 -24.92 9.81
N LYS A 79 -5.59 -23.92 8.93
CA LYS A 79 -4.60 -23.90 7.84
C LYS A 79 -3.24 -23.54 8.44
N THR A 80 -2.38 -24.54 8.60
CA THR A 80 -1.00 -24.35 9.05
C THR A 80 -0.25 -23.50 8.04
N HIS A 81 0.32 -22.37 8.48
CA HIS A 81 1.27 -21.60 7.67
C HIS A 81 2.56 -22.40 7.51
N SER A 82 2.70 -23.13 6.40
CA SER A 82 4.00 -23.73 6.01
C SER A 82 4.88 -22.63 5.41
N LYS A 83 6.01 -22.37 6.07
CA LYS A 83 7.07 -21.50 5.56
C LYS A 83 7.75 -22.10 4.33
#